data_AF-A0A9Q8HCX8-F1
#
_entry.id   AF-A0A9Q8HCX8-F1
#
_cell.length_a   1.000
_cell.length_b   1.000
_cell.length_c   1.000
_cell.angle_alpha   90.00
_cell.angle_beta   90.00
_cell.angle_gamma   90.00
#
_symmetry.space_group_name_H-M   'P 1'
#
loop_
_entity.id
_entity.type
_entity.pdbx_description
1 polymer ?
#
loop_
_entity_poly.entity_id
_entity_poly.type
_entity_poly.pdbx_seq_one_letter_code
_entity_poly.pdbx_strand_id
1 'polypeptide(L)'
;MNIDDIKKISLVEFLNQLGYQPTGRDSKGLWFYAPYRSERKPSFHVNPRKNVWFDFGSGAGGDIFTLAGELCDSTDFIRQAEYIAEKMQMPIAKPYKPEPFIEQPTFEDVKISKLVSPALLSYLVNRGIPADIAQRYCVQVDYKLHGKNYYAIGFENSAHGYEL
;
A
#
# COMPACT_ATOMS: atom_id res chain seq x y z
N MET A 1 1.81 -4.68 -12.17
CA MET A 1 0.51 -5.04 -12.76
C MET A 1 -0.56 -4.81 -11.72
N ASN A 2 -1.73 -4.28 -12.10
CA ASN A 2 -2.85 -4.12 -11.18
C ASN A 2 -3.82 -5.32 -11.30
N ILE A 3 -4.62 -5.55 -10.27
CA ILE A 3 -5.62 -6.63 -10.18
C ILE A 3 -6.60 -6.59 -11.38
N ASP A 4 -6.95 -5.40 -11.86
CA ASP A 4 -7.87 -5.23 -12.99
C ASP A 4 -7.32 -5.78 -14.32
N ASP A 5 -6.00 -5.80 -14.49
CA ASP A 5 -5.38 -6.38 -15.69
C ASP A 5 -5.47 -7.90 -15.66
N ILE A 6 -5.27 -8.50 -14.48
CA ILE A 6 -5.36 -9.95 -14.28
C ILE A 6 -6.79 -10.45 -14.54
N LYS A 7 -7.81 -9.73 -14.05
CA LYS A 7 -9.23 -10.10 -14.28
C LYS A 7 -9.65 -10.11 -15.75
N LYS A 8 -8.93 -9.39 -16.62
CA LYS A 8 -9.19 -9.33 -18.07
C LYS A 8 -8.53 -10.46 -18.85
N ILE A 9 -7.63 -11.23 -18.22
CA ILE A 9 -7.03 -12.41 -18.85
C ILE A 9 -8.14 -13.39 -19.20
N SER A 10 -8.17 -13.82 -20.47
CA SER A 10 -9.15 -14.79 -20.95
C SER A 10 -8.96 -16.13 -20.24
N LEU A 11 -10.00 -16.64 -19.60
CA LEU A 11 -10.00 -17.99 -19.02
C LEU A 11 -9.66 -19.08 -20.04
N VAL A 12 -10.05 -18.87 -21.31
CA VAL A 12 -9.74 -19.80 -22.39
C VAL A 12 -8.24 -19.80 -22.69
N GLU A 13 -7.62 -18.62 -22.78
CA GLU A 13 -6.18 -18.51 -22.99
C GLU A 13 -5.39 -19.06 -21.80
N PHE A 14 -5.84 -18.75 -20.59
CA PHE A 14 -5.24 -19.26 -19.36
C PHE A 14 -5.25 -20.80 -19.32
N LEU A 15 -6.38 -21.43 -19.63
CA LEU A 15 -6.47 -22.90 -19.71
C LEU A 15 -5.62 -23.48 -20.83
N ASN A 16 -5.60 -22.86 -22.01
CA ASN A 16 -4.75 -23.29 -23.12
C ASN A 16 -3.27 -23.24 -22.74
N GLN A 17 -2.84 -22.19 -22.03
CA GLN A 17 -1.47 -22.02 -21.55
C GLN A 17 -1.08 -23.10 -20.52
N LEU A 18 -2.05 -23.58 -19.75
CA LEU A 18 -1.90 -24.72 -18.85
C LEU A 18 -1.95 -26.08 -19.57
N GLY A 19 -2.20 -26.11 -20.88
CA GLY A 19 -2.29 -27.32 -21.70
C GLY A 19 -3.69 -27.92 -21.81
N TYR A 20 -4.73 -27.27 -21.28
CA TYR A 20 -6.11 -27.73 -21.38
C TYR A 20 -6.77 -27.21 -22.65
N GLN A 21 -7.25 -28.13 -23.48
CA GLN A 21 -7.93 -27.81 -24.73
C GLN A 21 -9.44 -28.06 -24.62
N PRO A 22 -10.27 -27.26 -25.33
CA PRO A 22 -11.70 -27.47 -25.33
C PRO A 22 -12.06 -28.81 -25.98
N THR A 23 -12.96 -29.53 -25.33
CA THR A 23 -13.51 -30.82 -25.74
C THR A 23 -14.84 -30.70 -26.48
N GLY A 24 -15.50 -29.55 -26.36
CA GLY A 24 -16.79 -29.27 -26.98
C GLY A 24 -17.17 -27.80 -26.88
N ARG A 25 -18.25 -27.42 -27.55
CA ARG A 25 -18.77 -26.05 -27.58
C ARG A 25 -20.28 -26.04 -27.63
N ASP A 26 -20.90 -25.06 -26.99
CA ASP A 26 -22.31 -24.74 -27.12
C ASP A 26 -22.53 -23.24 -27.40
N SER A 27 -23.78 -22.80 -27.33
CA SER A 27 -24.14 -21.39 -27.56
C SER A 27 -23.65 -20.44 -26.46
N LYS A 28 -23.34 -20.97 -25.26
CA LYS A 28 -22.96 -20.21 -24.08
C LYS A 28 -21.44 -20.21 -23.84
N GLY A 29 -20.70 -21.20 -24.35
CA GLY A 29 -19.28 -21.33 -24.07
C GLY A 29 -18.63 -22.63 -24.55
N LEU A 30 -17.54 -22.99 -23.89
CA LEU A 30 -16.65 -24.10 -24.22
C LEU A 30 -16.63 -25.11 -23.08
N TRP A 31 -16.58 -26.40 -23.43
CA TRP A 31 -16.50 -27.52 -22.49
C TRP A 31 -15.06 -28.03 -22.39
N PHE A 32 -14.61 -28.31 -21.17
CA PHE A 32 -13.30 -28.86 -20.84
C PHE A 32 -13.47 -30.02 -19.85
N TYR A 33 -12.41 -30.83 -19.73
CA TYR A 33 -12.25 -31.64 -18.53
C TYR A 33 -11.84 -30.74 -17.37
N ALA A 34 -12.34 -31.04 -16.17
CA ALA A 34 -11.97 -30.30 -14.96
C ALA A 34 -10.44 -30.35 -14.74
N PRO A 35 -9.75 -29.20 -14.61
CA PRO A 35 -8.29 -29.16 -14.65
C PRO A 35 -7.60 -29.56 -13.34
N TYR A 36 -8.38 -29.80 -12.27
CA TYR A 36 -7.89 -30.16 -10.93
C TYR A 36 -8.34 -31.56 -10.49
N ARG A 37 -9.01 -32.34 -11.36
CA ARG A 37 -9.38 -33.73 -11.06
C ARG A 37 -9.46 -34.60 -12.32
N SER A 38 -9.37 -35.91 -12.14
CA SER A 38 -9.58 -36.86 -13.23
C SER A 38 -11.07 -37.18 -13.40
N GLU A 39 -11.60 -37.01 -14.61
CA GLU A 39 -12.98 -37.36 -14.94
C GLU A 39 -13.10 -37.99 -16.33
N ARG A 40 -14.16 -38.77 -16.56
CA ARG A 40 -14.40 -39.47 -17.85
C ARG A 40 -15.28 -38.69 -18.83
N LYS A 41 -16.05 -37.73 -18.34
CA LYS A 41 -16.93 -36.88 -19.13
C LYS A 41 -16.64 -35.42 -18.80
N PRO A 42 -16.48 -34.53 -19.79
CA PRO A 42 -16.28 -33.11 -19.56
C PRO A 42 -17.42 -32.53 -18.73
N SER A 43 -17.08 -31.86 -17.63
CA SER A 43 -18.06 -31.18 -16.77
C SER A 43 -17.72 -29.72 -16.49
N PHE A 44 -16.58 -29.25 -16.99
CA PHE A 44 -16.10 -27.89 -16.78
C PHE A 44 -16.51 -27.00 -17.97
N HIS A 45 -17.24 -25.92 -17.71
CA HIS A 45 -17.72 -24.99 -18.73
C HIS A 45 -17.11 -23.61 -18.54
N VAL A 46 -16.61 -23.02 -19.63
CA VAL A 46 -16.10 -21.65 -19.65
C VAL A 46 -16.99 -20.80 -20.54
N ASN A 47 -17.47 -19.67 -20.03
CA ASN A 47 -18.16 -18.65 -20.80
C ASN A 47 -17.17 -17.53 -21.19
N PRO A 48 -16.69 -17.46 -22.44
CA PRO A 48 -15.67 -16.48 -22.83
C PRO A 48 -16.19 -15.04 -22.83
N ARG A 49 -17.51 -14.83 -23.01
CA ARG A 49 -18.10 -13.49 -23.03
C ARG A 49 -18.19 -12.88 -21.64
N LYS A 50 -18.48 -13.70 -20.63
CA LYS A 50 -18.55 -13.29 -19.23
C LYS A 50 -17.23 -13.44 -18.50
N ASN A 51 -16.26 -14.12 -19.10
CA ASN A 51 -14.99 -14.52 -18.50
C ASN A 51 -15.16 -15.23 -17.15
N VAL A 52 -16.10 -16.17 -17.09
CA VAL A 52 -16.38 -17.00 -15.91
C VAL A 52 -16.35 -18.48 -16.28
N TRP A 53 -16.06 -19.32 -15.29
CA TRP A 53 -16.13 -20.76 -15.39
C TRP A 53 -17.12 -21.35 -14.39
N PHE A 54 -17.61 -22.54 -14.68
CA PHE A 54 -18.42 -23.35 -13.77
C PHE A 54 -18.13 -24.83 -14.00
N ASP A 55 -17.91 -25.56 -12.92
CA ASP A 55 -17.75 -27.01 -12.93
C ASP A 55 -19.02 -27.68 -12.44
N PHE A 56 -19.72 -28.36 -13.34
CA PHE A 56 -20.97 -29.07 -13.02
C PHE A 56 -20.74 -30.32 -12.15
N GLY A 57 -19.53 -30.85 -12.07
CA GLY A 57 -19.24 -32.01 -11.24
C GLY A 57 -18.94 -31.68 -9.77
N SER A 58 -18.40 -30.49 -9.48
CA SER A 58 -18.18 -30.02 -8.08
C SER A 58 -19.21 -28.98 -7.63
N GLY A 59 -19.84 -28.26 -8.55
CA GLY A 59 -20.64 -27.08 -8.27
C GLY A 59 -19.83 -25.80 -8.06
N ALA A 60 -18.51 -25.85 -8.20
CA ALA A 60 -17.63 -24.70 -8.08
C ALA A 60 -17.67 -23.82 -9.34
N GLY A 61 -17.34 -22.54 -9.20
CA GLY A 61 -17.27 -21.61 -10.32
C GLY A 61 -16.87 -20.21 -9.89
N GLY A 62 -16.55 -19.38 -10.87
CA GLY A 62 -16.18 -18.00 -10.63
C GLY A 62 -15.29 -17.42 -11.73
N ASP A 63 -14.39 -16.53 -11.34
CA ASP A 63 -13.43 -15.86 -12.22
C ASP A 63 -12.06 -16.56 -12.24
N ILE A 64 -11.07 -15.92 -12.86
CA ILE A 64 -9.71 -16.43 -12.95
C ILE A 64 -9.02 -16.62 -11.59
N PHE A 65 -9.34 -15.83 -10.57
CA PHE A 65 -8.77 -15.98 -9.23
C PHE A 65 -9.33 -17.20 -8.53
N THR A 66 -10.64 -17.41 -8.62
CA THR A 66 -11.26 -18.64 -8.08
C THR A 66 -10.71 -19.87 -8.78
N LEU A 67 -10.53 -19.84 -10.11
CA LEU A 67 -9.92 -20.95 -10.83
C LEU A 67 -8.47 -21.20 -10.40
N ALA A 68 -7.67 -20.14 -10.27
CA ALA A 68 -6.30 -20.25 -9.79
C ALA A 68 -6.26 -20.85 -8.38
N GLY A 69 -7.20 -20.46 -7.50
CA GLY A 69 -7.33 -21.02 -6.16
C GLY A 69 -7.60 -22.52 -6.15
N GLU A 70 -8.51 -22.99 -7.01
CA GLU A 70 -8.76 -24.44 -7.19
C GLU A 70 -7.52 -25.18 -7.73
N LEU A 71 -6.74 -24.54 -8.60
CA LEU A 71 -5.54 -25.15 -9.21
C LEU A 71 -4.33 -25.17 -8.28
N CYS A 72 -4.17 -24.19 -7.41
CA CYS A 72 -3.04 -24.07 -6.50
C CYS A 72 -3.37 -24.42 -5.03
N ASP A 73 -4.59 -24.92 -4.80
CA ASP A 73 -5.16 -25.31 -3.51
C ASP A 73 -4.96 -24.22 -2.44
N SER A 74 -5.41 -23.00 -2.76
CA SER A 74 -5.22 -21.82 -1.91
C SER A 74 -6.35 -20.82 -2.05
N THR A 75 -6.82 -20.33 -0.90
CA THR A 75 -7.76 -19.20 -0.81
C THR A 75 -7.05 -17.85 -0.66
N ASP A 76 -5.72 -17.84 -0.52
CA ASP A 76 -4.92 -16.61 -0.45
C ASP A 76 -4.85 -15.93 -1.82
N PHE A 77 -5.41 -14.72 -1.89
CA PHE A 77 -5.48 -13.89 -3.08
C PHE A 77 -4.10 -13.58 -3.67
N ILE A 78 -3.08 -13.35 -2.83
CA ILE A 78 -1.71 -13.05 -3.30
C ILE A 78 -1.14 -14.27 -4.01
N ARG A 79 -1.28 -15.45 -3.39
CA ARG A 79 -0.81 -16.71 -3.96
C ARG A 79 -1.54 -17.06 -5.26
N GLN A 80 -2.83 -16.76 -5.36
CA GLN A 80 -3.59 -16.90 -6.61
C GLN A 80 -3.07 -15.97 -7.70
N ALA A 81 -2.80 -14.70 -7.37
CA ALA A 81 -2.25 -13.73 -8.31
C ALA A 81 -0.86 -14.14 -8.83
N GLU A 82 0.01 -14.62 -7.93
CA GLU A 82 1.34 -15.13 -8.26
C GLU A 82 1.27 -16.34 -9.19
N TYR A 83 0.37 -17.29 -8.91
CA TYR A 83 0.15 -18.46 -9.75
C TYR A 83 -0.29 -18.07 -11.17
N ILE A 84 -1.26 -17.16 -11.30
CA ILE A 84 -1.74 -16.69 -12.61
C ILE A 84 -0.59 -16.05 -13.39
N ALA A 85 0.15 -15.14 -12.74
CA ALA A 85 1.22 -14.41 -13.39
C ALA A 85 2.39 -15.32 -13.81
N GLU A 86 2.75 -16.31 -12.99
CA GLU A 86 3.75 -17.32 -13.33
C GLU A 86 3.34 -18.10 -14.59
N LYS A 87 2.12 -18.62 -14.63
CA LYS A 87 1.65 -19.47 -15.74
C LYS A 87 1.45 -18.69 -17.03
N MET A 88 1.06 -17.42 -16.93
CA MET A 88 0.96 -16.51 -18.06
C MET A 88 2.30 -15.87 -18.45
N GLN A 89 3.41 -16.27 -17.81
CA GLN A 89 4.77 -15.72 -18.04
C GLN A 89 4.81 -14.19 -17.94
N MET A 90 4.05 -13.64 -17.00
CA MET A 90 3.90 -12.19 -16.80
C MET A 90 4.87 -11.67 -15.75
N PRO A 91 5.41 -10.45 -15.92
CA PRO A 91 6.23 -9.82 -14.89
C PRO A 91 5.39 -9.49 -13.66
N ILE A 92 5.59 -10.22 -12.57
CA ILE A 92 5.02 -9.90 -11.26
C ILE A 92 5.73 -8.64 -10.74
N ALA A 93 4.96 -7.59 -10.45
CA ALA A 93 5.51 -6.43 -9.76
C ALA A 93 5.96 -6.86 -8.36
N LYS A 94 7.18 -6.52 -7.98
CA LYS A 94 7.71 -6.85 -6.65
C LYS A 94 6.73 -6.36 -5.57
N PRO A 95 6.52 -7.14 -4.49
CA PRO A 95 5.65 -6.71 -3.40
C PRO A 95 6.10 -5.33 -2.91
N TYR A 96 5.13 -4.41 -2.82
CA TYR A 96 5.36 -3.07 -2.31
C TYR A 96 5.86 -3.17 -0.87
N LYS A 97 7.14 -2.85 -0.67
CA LYS A 97 7.70 -2.62 0.66
C LYS A 97 7.61 -1.12 0.91
N PRO A 98 6.74 -0.65 1.82
CA PRO A 98 6.79 0.75 2.22
C PRO A 98 8.19 1.01 2.80
N GLU A 99 8.87 2.01 2.26
CA GLU A 99 10.12 2.47 2.86
C GLU A 99 9.80 3.00 4.26
N PRO A 100 10.56 2.62 5.30
CA PRO A 100 10.36 3.16 6.63
C PRO A 100 10.54 4.67 6.56
N PHE A 101 9.51 5.40 6.98
CA PHE A 101 9.59 6.85 7.15
C PHE A 101 10.62 7.14 8.24
N ILE A 102 11.74 7.75 7.85
CA ILE A 102 12.74 8.24 8.80
C ILE A 102 12.38 9.70 9.09
N GLU A 103 11.91 9.97 10.31
CA GLU A 103 11.77 11.35 10.80
C GLU A 103 13.12 12.03 10.76
N GLN A 104 13.27 13.01 9.87
CA GLN A 104 14.46 13.86 9.87
C GLN A 104 14.32 14.88 11.02
N PRO A 105 15.36 15.10 11.84
CA PRO A 105 15.33 16.11 12.87
C PRO A 105 15.00 17.45 12.23
N THR A 106 13.86 18.02 12.62
CA THR A 106 13.34 19.28 12.03
C THR A 106 14.13 20.48 12.54
N PHE A 107 14.66 20.40 13.76
CA PHE A 107 15.49 21.43 14.38
C PHE A 107 16.95 20.94 14.48
N GLU A 108 17.87 21.74 13.96
CA GLU A 108 19.31 21.54 14.04
C GLU A 108 19.95 22.68 14.87
N ASP A 109 21.16 22.45 15.38
CA ASP A 109 22.00 23.48 16.03
C ASP A 109 21.30 24.29 17.15
N VAL A 110 20.43 23.66 17.94
CA VAL A 110 19.65 24.32 18.99
C VAL A 110 20.56 24.87 20.10
N LYS A 111 20.45 26.18 20.37
CA LYS A 111 21.15 26.89 21.44
C LYS A 111 20.18 27.67 22.28
N ILE A 112 20.34 27.56 23.60
CA ILE A 112 19.52 28.28 24.58
C ILE A 112 20.36 29.37 25.21
N SER A 113 19.82 30.59 25.24
CA SER A 113 20.47 31.76 25.83
C SER A 113 19.46 32.62 26.58
N LYS A 114 19.95 33.61 27.34
CA LYS A 114 19.07 34.56 28.03
C LYS A 114 18.28 35.37 27.00
N LEU A 115 17.01 35.65 27.30
CA LEU A 115 16.18 36.48 26.43
C LEU A 115 16.67 37.94 26.41
N VAL A 116 17.47 38.28 25.40
CA VAL A 116 18.06 39.61 25.22
C VAL A 116 17.71 40.27 23.89
N SER A 117 17.13 39.53 22.94
CA SER A 117 16.74 40.09 21.65
C SER A 117 15.73 41.23 21.81
N PRO A 118 16.06 42.46 21.35
CA PRO A 118 15.14 43.60 21.42
C PRO A 118 13.84 43.35 20.67
N ALA A 119 13.87 42.57 19.59
CA ALA A 119 12.68 42.23 18.81
C ALA A 119 11.73 41.32 19.60
N LEU A 120 12.25 40.28 20.25
CA LEU A 120 11.45 39.38 21.08
C LEU A 120 10.92 40.07 22.34
N LEU A 121 11.75 40.90 22.99
CA LEU A 121 11.33 41.68 24.16
C LEU A 121 10.24 42.69 23.78
N SER A 122 10.39 43.41 22.66
CA SER A 122 9.37 44.33 22.16
C SER A 122 8.07 43.60 21.82
N TYR A 123 8.17 42.41 21.22
CA TYR A 123 7.00 41.57 20.95
C TYR A 123 6.23 41.21 22.23
N LEU A 124 6.92 40.77 23.29
CA LEU A 124 6.30 40.42 24.56
C LEU A 124 5.71 41.63 25.29
N VAL A 125 6.42 42.77 25.29
CA VAL A 125 5.92 44.03 25.86
C VAL A 125 4.65 44.48 25.14
N ASN A 126 4.59 44.39 23.81
CA ASN A 126 3.38 44.68 23.02
C ASN A 126 2.22 43.72 23.33
N ARG A 127 2.51 42.52 23.83
CA ARG A 127 1.51 41.55 24.32
C ARG A 127 1.12 41.77 25.79
N GLY A 128 1.63 42.82 26.43
CA GLY A 128 1.34 43.15 27.83
C GLY A 128 2.17 42.36 28.84
N ILE A 129 3.26 41.72 28.41
CA ILE A 129 4.17 40.97 29.29
C ILE A 129 5.38 41.85 29.61
N PRO A 130 5.58 42.26 30.88
CA PRO A 130 6.72 43.07 31.28
C PRO A 130 8.06 42.37 30.99
N ALA A 131 9.07 43.15 30.59
CA ALA A 131 10.37 42.62 30.20
C ALA A 131 11.09 41.85 31.34
N ASP A 132 10.94 42.31 32.58
CA ASP A 132 11.51 41.65 33.76
C ASP A 132 10.87 40.29 34.05
N ILE A 133 9.56 40.15 33.80
CA ILE A 133 8.84 38.89 33.89
C ILE A 133 9.27 37.97 32.74
N ALA A 134 9.28 38.48 31.51
CA ALA A 134 9.72 37.72 30.33
C ALA A 134 11.14 37.17 30.49
N GLN A 135 12.10 37.98 30.94
CA GLN A 135 13.49 37.56 31.13
C GLN A 135 13.68 36.58 32.28
N ARG A 136 12.73 36.50 33.21
CA ARG A 136 12.77 35.56 34.33
C ARG A 136 12.30 34.17 33.94
N TYR A 137 11.28 34.08 33.09
CA TYR A 137 10.60 32.82 32.78
C TYR A 137 10.81 32.32 31.34
N CYS A 138 11.31 33.16 30.44
CA CYS A 138 11.58 32.81 29.06
C CYS A 138 13.08 32.82 28.76
N VAL A 139 13.47 32.03 27.78
CA VAL A 139 14.79 32.04 27.17
C VAL A 139 14.69 32.46 25.70
N GLN A 140 15.82 32.79 25.09
CA GLN A 140 15.92 32.83 23.64
C GLN A 140 16.44 31.49 23.16
N VAL A 141 15.77 30.91 22.16
CA VAL A 141 16.19 29.66 21.52
C VAL A 141 16.56 29.95 20.08
N ASP A 142 17.83 29.78 19.75
CA ASP A 142 18.37 29.90 18.41
C ASP A 142 18.46 28.50 17.80
N TYR A 143 17.95 28.30 16.59
CA TYR A 143 17.91 26.99 15.93
C TYR A 143 18.00 27.13 14.42
N LYS A 144 18.31 26.03 13.76
CA LYS A 144 18.35 25.93 12.31
C LYS A 144 17.24 25.00 11.83
N LEU A 145 16.45 25.48 10.87
CA LEU A 145 15.34 24.75 10.28
C LEU A 145 15.50 24.81 8.76
N HIS A 146 15.60 23.65 8.11
CA HIS A 146 15.81 23.53 6.66
C HIS A 146 16.94 24.43 6.11
N GLY A 147 18.08 24.45 6.79
CA GLY A 147 19.24 25.24 6.35
C GLY A 147 19.22 26.73 6.75
N LYS A 148 18.12 27.24 7.33
CA LYS A 148 17.96 28.65 7.71
C LYS A 148 18.01 28.81 9.23
N ASN A 149 18.63 29.88 9.70
CA ASN A 149 18.71 30.21 11.11
C ASN A 149 17.45 30.97 11.55
N TYR A 150 16.91 30.59 12.69
CA TYR A 150 15.76 31.18 13.34
C TYR A 150 16.06 31.40 14.83
N TYR A 151 15.29 32.27 15.46
CA TYR A 151 15.31 32.47 16.90
C TYR A 151 13.88 32.72 17.40
N ALA A 152 13.56 32.16 18.57
CA ALA A 152 12.23 32.22 19.18
C ALA A 152 12.31 32.42 20.69
N ILE A 153 11.15 32.72 21.29
CA ILE A 153 10.98 32.76 22.75
C ILE A 153 10.72 31.33 23.20
N GLY A 154 11.58 30.80 24.07
CA GLY A 154 11.42 29.45 24.62
C GLY A 154 10.87 29.47 26.05
N PHE A 155 9.95 28.56 26.34
CA PHE A 155 9.46 28.28 27.69
C PHE A 155 9.85 26.86 28.10
N GLU A 156 10.48 26.70 29.25
CA GLU A 156 10.87 25.38 29.74
C GLU A 156 9.63 24.58 30.17
N ASN A 157 9.49 23.35 29.67
CA ASN A 157 8.41 22.44 30.02
C ASN A 157 8.83 21.47 31.15
N SER A 158 7.88 20.68 31.66
CA SER A 158 8.14 19.74 32.77
C SER A 158 9.12 18.60 32.44
N ALA A 159 9.45 18.39 31.17
CA ALA A 159 10.43 17.43 30.70
C ALA A 159 11.80 18.06 30.42
N HIS A 160 12.03 19.32 30.85
CA HIS A 160 13.24 20.11 30.59
C HIS A 160 13.51 20.38 29.10
N GLY A 161 12.50 20.24 28.25
CA GLY A 161 12.49 20.72 26.87
C GLY A 161 11.97 22.16 26.80
N TYR A 162 11.99 22.75 25.60
CA TYR A 162 11.51 24.12 25.37
C TYR A 162 10.36 24.14 24.37
N GLU A 163 9.29 24.84 24.72
CA GLU A 163 8.20 25.20 23.82
C GLU A 163 8.51 26.55 23.16
N LEU A 164 8.39 26.62 21.84
CA LEU A 164 8.73 27.79 21.00
C LEU A 164 7.50 28.45 20.41
#